data_AF-A0A2N9PCI4-F1
#
_entry.id   AF-A0A2N9PCI4-F1
#
_cell.length_a   1.000
_cell.length_b   1.000
_cell.length_c   1.000
_cell.angle_alpha   90.00
_cell.angle_beta   90.00
_cell.angle_gamma   90.00
#
_symmetry.space_group_name_H-M   'P 1'
#
loop_
_entity.id
_entity.type
_entity.pdbx_description
1 polymer ?
#
loop_
_entity_poly.entity_id
_entity_poly.type
_entity_poly.pdbx_seq_one_letter_code
_entity_poly.pdbx_strand_id
1 'polypeptide(L)'
;MVANFWLRSGDSSSANNFVGFLEDTMANFGTKKVGLVRLDSGFFQKDILDYLEQKALNYIVAVRFTHPIQNLINKQDLWISVIIRIKTEEL
;
A
#
# COMPACT_ATOMS: atom_id res chain seq x y z
N MET A 1 -5.46 -15.74 -5.59
CA MET A 1 -6.79 -15.44 -5.00
C MET A 1 -7.05 -13.96 -5.19
N VAL A 2 -8.23 -13.57 -5.70
CA VAL A 2 -8.67 -12.17 -5.73
C VAL A 2 -9.76 -12.01 -4.68
N ALA A 3 -9.62 -11.04 -3.78
CA ALA A 3 -10.53 -10.87 -2.65
C ALA A 3 -11.69 -9.91 -2.95
N ASN A 4 -11.45 -8.86 -3.73
CA ASN A 4 -12.46 -7.88 -4.12
C ASN A 4 -12.01 -7.10 -5.38
N PHE A 5 -12.94 -6.45 -6.07
CA PHE A 5 -12.67 -5.58 -7.21
C PHE A 5 -13.24 -4.18 -6.96
N TRP A 6 -12.41 -3.16 -7.15
CA TRP A 6 -12.81 -1.77 -7.08
C TRP A 6 -13.01 -1.21 -8.49
N LEU A 7 -14.26 -1.11 -8.93
CA LEU A 7 -14.63 -0.49 -10.20
C LEU A 7 -14.93 0.99 -9.95
N ARG A 8 -14.05 1.87 -10.42
CA ARG A 8 -14.27 3.33 -10.40
C ARG A 8 -14.77 3.82 -11.75
N SER A 9 -15.60 4.87 -11.75
CA SER A 9 -15.87 5.64 -12.96
C SER A 9 -14.61 6.40 -13.39
N GLY A 10 -14.36 6.52 -14.69
CA GLY A 10 -13.10 7.02 -15.26
C GLY A 10 -12.65 8.38 -14.74
N ASP A 11 -13.59 9.24 -14.35
CA ASP A 11 -13.36 10.64 -13.96
C ASP A 11 -13.27 10.89 -12.44
N SER A 12 -13.24 9.84 -11.60
CA SER A 12 -13.15 9.99 -10.14
C SER A 12 -11.72 9.74 -9.62
N SER A 13 -11.30 10.52 -8.62
CA SER A 13 -10.00 10.34 -7.94
C SER A 13 -9.97 8.97 -7.23
N SER A 14 -8.86 8.24 -7.35
CA SER A 14 -8.77 6.83 -6.92
C SER A 14 -9.01 6.58 -5.43
N ALA A 15 -8.87 7.60 -4.57
CA ALA A 15 -9.06 7.47 -3.13
C ALA A 15 -10.49 7.73 -2.65
N ASN A 16 -11.36 8.29 -3.48
CA ASN A 16 -12.70 8.65 -3.02
C ASN A 16 -13.44 7.38 -2.60
N ASN A 17 -13.83 7.29 -1.32
CA ASN A 17 -14.45 6.11 -0.70
C ASN A 17 -13.58 4.83 -0.61
N PHE A 18 -12.25 4.93 -0.77
CA PHE A 18 -11.35 3.78 -0.65
C PHE A 18 -11.32 3.16 0.76
N VAL A 19 -11.43 3.99 1.81
CA VAL A 19 -11.44 3.51 3.19
C VAL A 19 -12.62 2.57 3.45
N GLY A 20 -13.82 2.95 3.02
CA GLY A 20 -15.02 2.10 3.17
C GLY A 20 -14.88 0.76 2.42
N PHE A 21 -14.34 0.81 1.20
CA PHE A 21 -14.02 -0.40 0.45
C PHE A 21 -13.04 -1.33 1.16
N LEU A 22 -12.00 -0.74 1.74
CA LEU A 22 -11.00 -1.51 2.47
C LEU A 22 -11.64 -2.12 3.72
N GLU A 23 -12.47 -1.40 4.46
CA GLU A 23 -13.22 -1.95 5.60
C GLU A 23 -14.11 -3.13 5.21
N ASP A 24 -14.91 -2.99 4.16
CA ASP A 24 -15.77 -4.08 3.65
C ASP A 24 -14.95 -5.30 3.23
N THR A 25 -13.83 -5.06 2.55
CA THR A 25 -12.93 -6.12 2.12
C THR A 25 -12.29 -6.83 3.32
N MET A 26 -11.91 -6.09 4.36
CA MET A 26 -11.37 -6.64 5.61
C MET A 26 -12.41 -7.47 6.37
N ALA A 27 -13.67 -7.01 6.41
CA ALA A 27 -14.78 -7.74 7.03
C ALA A 27 -15.02 -9.10 6.35
N ASN A 28 -14.88 -9.18 5.02
CA ASN A 28 -15.05 -10.42 4.26
C ASN A 28 -13.99 -11.49 4.58
N PHE A 29 -12.84 -11.11 5.13
CA PHE A 29 -11.81 -12.07 5.55
C PHE A 29 -12.15 -12.79 6.87
N GLY A 30 -13.14 -12.29 7.62
CA GLY A 30 -13.60 -12.89 8.88
C GLY A 30 -12.48 -13.00 9.91
N THR A 31 -12.12 -14.24 10.28
CA THR A 31 -11.06 -14.52 11.26
C THR A 31 -9.65 -14.52 10.67
N LYS A 32 -9.50 -14.38 9.34
CA LYS A 32 -8.18 -14.37 8.70
C LYS A 32 -7.50 -13.03 8.91
N LYS A 33 -6.23 -13.06 9.33
CA LYS A 33 -5.42 -11.87 9.51
C LYS A 33 -4.76 -11.45 8.21
N VAL A 34 -4.99 -10.21 7.78
CA VAL A 34 -4.24 -9.60 6.68
C VAL A 34 -2.88 -9.15 7.20
N GLY A 35 -1.81 -9.76 6.67
CA GLY A 35 -0.45 -9.51 7.13
C GLY A 35 0.22 -8.26 6.55
N LEU A 36 -0.22 -7.81 5.37
CA LEU A 36 0.34 -6.67 4.65
C LEU A 36 -0.68 -6.10 3.64
N VAL A 37 -0.84 -4.78 3.62
CA VAL A 37 -1.59 -4.05 2.59
C VAL A 37 -0.61 -3.38 1.63
N ARG A 38 -0.73 -3.63 0.32
CA ARG A 38 0.11 -3.02 -0.72
C ARG A 38 -0.73 -2.12 -1.58
N LEU A 39 -0.33 -0.85 -1.68
CA LEU A 39 -1.04 0.17 -2.46
C LEU A 39 -0.11 0.82 -3.48
N ASP A 40 -0.69 1.25 -4.60
CA ASP A 40 0.03 2.07 -5.58
C ASP A 40 0.03 3.56 -5.19
N SER A 41 0.68 4.38 -6.01
CA SER A 41 0.83 5.82 -5.74
C SER A 41 -0.45 6.65 -5.85
N GLY A 42 -1.52 6.12 -6.46
CA GLY A 42 -2.84 6.76 -6.49
C GLY A 42 -3.54 6.78 -5.14
N PHE A 43 -3.10 5.94 -4.20
CA PHE A 43 -3.60 5.84 -2.83
C PHE A 43 -2.68 6.50 -1.80
N PHE A 44 -1.66 7.23 -2.23
CA PHE A 44 -0.79 7.99 -1.34
C PHE A 44 -1.48 9.31 -0.92
N GLN A 45 -2.49 9.18 -0.07
CA GLN A 45 -3.24 10.30 0.51
C GLN A 45 -3.22 10.21 2.03
N LYS A 46 -3.21 11.37 2.70
CA LYS A 46 -3.01 11.45 4.14
C LYS A 46 -4.07 10.67 4.93
N ASP A 47 -5.33 10.83 4.56
CA ASP A 47 -6.47 10.13 5.14
C ASP A 47 -6.34 8.59 5.07
N ILE A 48 -5.82 8.07 3.95
CA ILE A 48 -5.56 6.64 3.79
C ILE A 48 -4.43 6.18 4.71
N LEU A 49 -3.33 6.93 4.78
CA LEU A 49 -2.19 6.58 5.65
C LEU A 49 -2.59 6.63 7.13
N ASP A 50 -3.26 7.71 7.53
CA ASP A 50 -3.78 7.89 8.89
C ASP A 50 -4.71 6.71 9.27
N TYR A 51 -5.57 6.27 8.36
CA TYR A 51 -6.44 5.11 8.57
C TYR A 51 -5.64 3.80 8.76
N LEU A 52 -4.66 3.52 7.89
CA LEU A 52 -3.85 2.30 7.97
C LEU A 52 -3.08 2.24 9.31
N GLU A 53 -2.56 3.37 9.76
CA GLU A 53 -1.83 3.51 11.02
C GLU A 53 -2.75 3.37 12.23
N GLN A 54 -3.93 3.99 12.21
CA GLN A 54 -4.95 3.84 13.27
C GLN A 54 -5.38 2.39 13.46
N LYS A 55 -5.50 1.62 12.37
CA LYS A 55 -5.82 0.18 12.40
C LYS A 55 -4.61 -0.71 12.68
N ALA A 56 -3.42 -0.13 12.86
CA ALA A 56 -2.16 -0.84 13.05
C ALA A 56 -1.89 -1.89 11.95
N LEU A 57 -2.22 -1.56 10.70
CA LEU A 57 -1.99 -2.42 9.55
C LEU A 57 -0.57 -2.24 9.03
N ASN A 58 0.13 -3.34 8.78
CA ASN A 58 1.37 -3.28 8.03
C ASN A 58 1.06 -2.89 6.59
N TYR A 59 1.76 -1.89 6.05
CA TYR A 59 1.52 -1.44 4.69
C TYR A 59 2.79 -1.07 3.92
N ILE A 60 2.71 -1.15 2.59
CA ILE A 60 3.67 -0.56 1.65
C ILE A 60 2.87 0.25 0.63
N VAL A 61 3.13 1.55 0.53
CA VAL A 61 2.54 2.41 -0.49
C VAL A 61 3.64 2.89 -1.43
N ALA A 62 3.43 2.77 -2.74
CA ALA A 62 4.31 3.37 -3.72
C ALA A 62 4.18 4.90 -3.66
N VAL A 63 5.30 5.62 -3.59
CA VAL A 63 5.32 7.08 -3.53
C VAL A 63 5.99 7.68 -4.75
N ARG A 64 5.50 8.83 -5.21
CA ARG A 64 6.20 9.59 -6.26
C ARG A 64 7.54 10.07 -5.73
N PHE A 65 8.58 9.86 -6.52
CA PHE A 65 9.95 10.24 -6.20
C PHE A 65 10.15 11.73 -6.46
N THR A 66 9.68 12.57 -5.53
CA THR A 66 9.80 14.03 -5.66
C THR A 66 11.24 14.50 -5.42
N HIS A 67 11.63 15.65 -5.98
CA HIS A 67 12.97 16.20 -5.76
C HIS A 67 13.38 16.33 -4.28
N PRO A 68 12.49 16.75 -3.35
CA PRO A 68 12.82 16.73 -1.93
C PRO A 68 13.17 15.34 -1.39
N ILE A 69 12.40 14.31 -1.78
CA ILE A 69 12.65 12.92 -1.37
C ILE A 69 13.99 12.43 -1.94
N GLN A 70 14.27 12.71 -3.21
CA GLN A 70 15.55 12.38 -3.84
C GLN A 70 16.74 13.04 -3.12
N ASN A 71 16.60 14.31 -2.77
CA ASN A 71 17.64 15.04 -2.04
C ASN A 71 17.85 14.49 -0.63
N LEU A 72 16.79 14.07 0.07
CA LEU A 72 16.89 13.42 1.37
C LEU A 72 17.60 12.07 1.26
N ILE A 73 17.26 11.28 0.25
CA ILE A 73 17.87 9.97 0.00
C ILE A 73 19.36 10.11 -0.37
N ASN A 74 19.72 11.09 -1.20
CA ASN A 74 21.12 11.35 -1.56
C ASN A 74 21.99 11.77 -0.36
N LYS A 75 21.39 12.32 0.70
CA LYS A 75 22.11 12.69 1.92
C LYS A 75 22.30 11.53 2.89
N GLN A 76 21.74 10.36 2.60
CA GLN A 76 21.84 9.19 3.47
C GLN A 76 23.08 8.38 3.12
N ASP A 77 23.95 8.17 4.11
CA ASP A 77 25.22 7.44 3.93
C ASP A 77 25.11 5.93 4.27
N LEU A 78 24.05 5.52 4.97
CA LEU A 78 23.87 4.16 5.47
C LEU A 78 22.95 3.34 4.56
N TRP A 79 23.53 2.81 3.48
CA TRP A 79 22.86 1.89 2.57
C TRP A 79 23.11 0.45 2.97
N ILE A 80 22.04 -0.31 3.17
CA ILE A 80 22.11 -1.75 3.43
C ILE A 80 21.95 -2.48 2.10
N SER A 81 22.89 -3.38 1.79
CA SER A 81 22.75 -4.27 0.65
C SER A 81 21.66 -5.30 0.92
N VAL A 82 20.61 -5.29 0.11
CA VAL A 82 19.54 -6.28 0.18
C VAL A 82 19.75 -7.31 -0.92
N ILE A 83 20.02 -8.56 -0.55
CA ILE A 83 19.98 -9.67 -1.51
C ILE A 83 18.52 -10.04 -1.72
N ILE A 84 17.97 -9.70 -2.88
CA ILE A 84 16.66 -10.17 -3.30
C ILE A 84 16.81 -11.61 -3.78
N ARG A 85 16.43 -12.58 -2.93
CA ARG A 85 16.22 -13.96 -3.35
C ARG A 85 14.72 -14.20 -3.47
N ILE A 86 14.17 -13.98 -4.67
CA ILE A 86 12.85 -14.51 -5.01
C ILE A 86 13.05 -16.01 -5.19
N LYS A 87 12.64 -16.81 -4.19
CA LYS A 87 12.41 -18.24 -4.42
C LYS A 87 11.10 -18.34 -5.19
N THR A 88 11.18 -18.55 -6.51
CA THR A 88 10.09 -19.22 -7.22
C THR A 88 10.21 -20.70 -6.88
N GLU A 89 9.33 -21.19 -6.00
CA GLU A 89 9.10 -22.64 -5.92
C GLU A 89 8.37 -23.02 -7.20
N GLU A 90 9.06 -23.74 -8.08
CA GLU A 90 8.48 -24.43 -9.22
C GLU A 90 7.61 -25.58 -8.70
N LEU A 91 6.36 -25.62 -9.16
CA LEU A 91 5.52 -26.81 -9.27
C LEU A 91 4.87 -26.81 -10.65
#